data_AF-A0A438IQH4-F1
#
_entry.id   AF-A0A438IQH4-F1
#
_cell.length_a   1.000
_cell.length_b   1.000
_cell.length_c   1.000
_cell.angle_alpha   90.00
_cell.angle_beta   90.00
_cell.angle_gamma   90.00
#
_symmetry.space_group_name_H-M   'P 1'
#
loop_
_entity.id
_entity.type
_entity.pdbx_description
1 polymer ?
#
loop_
_entity_poly.entity_id
_entity_poly.type
_entity_poly.pdbx_seq_one_letter_code
_entity_poly.pdbx_strand_id
1 'polypeptide(L)' 'MQSEKVWNAIEFGWFPPKVLDREGRPTNVIKPKLEWVRGENEASKNNARAMYSIFNAISMDEFYRIATCTSAKEAWDIL' A
#
# COMPACT_ATOMS: atom_id res chain seq x y z
N MET A 1 12.20 -9.37 -9.90
CA MET A 1 13.04 -8.13 -10.10
C MET A 1 12.72 -7.11 -8.99
N GLN A 2 13.54 -6.08 -8.72
CA GLN A 2 13.18 -5.08 -7.68
C GLN A 2 11.91 -4.29 -8.05
N SER A 3 11.74 -3.99 -9.34
CA SER A 3 10.56 -3.32 -9.90
C SER A 3 9.27 -4.13 -9.74
N GLU A 4 9.32 -5.45 -9.92
CA GLU A 4 8.18 -6.35 -9.72
C GLU A 4 7.66 -6.29 -8.28
N LYS A 5 8.55 -6.29 -7.27
CA LYS A 5 8.15 -6.18 -5.86
C LYS A 5 7.52 -4.83 -5.51
N VAL A 6 7.90 -3.77 -6.23
CA VAL A 6 7.31 -2.43 -6.09
C VAL A 6 5.94 -2.40 -6.77
N TRP A 7 5.82 -2.99 -7.96
CA TRP A 7 4.54 -3.08 -8.68
C TRP A 7 3.51 -3.91 -7.94
N ASN A 8 3.91 -5.03 -7.33
CA ASN A 8 3.03 -5.86 -6.50
C ASN A 8 2.39 -5.07 -5.35
N ALA A 9 3.03 -4.03 -4.81
CA ALA A 9 2.44 -3.20 -3.75
C ALA A 9 1.28 -2.33 -4.26
N ILE A 10 1.28 -1.98 -5.55
CA ILE A 10 0.18 -1.27 -6.21
C ILE A 10 -0.92 -2.28 -6.56
N GLU A 11 -0.56 -3.40 -7.18
CA GLU A 11 -1.51 -4.39 -7.69
C GLU A 11 -2.29 -5.11 -6.57
N PHE A 12 -1.62 -5.57 -5.53
CA PHE A 12 -2.26 -6.30 -4.42
C PHE A 12 -2.62 -5.41 -3.23
N GLY A 13 -2.30 -4.12 -3.34
CA GLY A 13 -2.38 -3.18 -2.23
C GLY A 13 -1.36 -3.48 -1.12
N TRP A 14 -1.16 -2.49 -0.26
CA TRP A 14 -0.40 -2.66 0.97
C TRP A 14 -1.18 -2.08 2.15
N PHE A 15 -1.23 -2.85 3.23
CA PHE A 15 -1.80 -2.42 4.50
C PHE A 15 -0.75 -2.55 5.60
N PRO A 16 -0.78 -1.66 6.62
CA PRO A 16 0.10 -1.79 7.76
C PRO A 16 -0.12 -3.16 8.44
N PRO A 17 0.96 -3.86 8.83
CA PRO A 17 0.84 -5.13 9.53
C PRO A 17 0.01 -4.97 10.80
N LYS A 18 -0.79 -5.99 11.10
CA LYS A 18 -1.65 -6.02 12.29
C LYS A 18 -1.12 -7.04 13.30
N VAL A 19 -1.44 -6.82 14.57
CA VAL A 19 -1.15 -7.80 15.63
C VAL A 19 -1.99 -9.04 15.36
N LEU A 20 -1.41 -10.22 15.55
CA LEU A 20 -2.11 -11.49 15.40
C LEU A 20 -2.70 -11.93 16.75
N ASP A 21 -3.88 -12.55 16.73
CA ASP A 21 -4.44 -13.21 17.91
C ASP A 21 -3.72 -14.53 18.23
N ARG A 22 -4.21 -15.25 19.24
CA ARG A 22 -3.62 -16.53 19.68
C ARG A 22 -3.72 -17.62 18.62
N GLU A 23 -4.67 -17.50 17.69
CA GLU A 23 -4.89 -18.40 16.57
C GLU A 23 -4.14 -17.95 15.30
N GLY A 24 -3.35 -16.86 15.37
CA GLY A 24 -2.58 -16.34 14.25
C GLY A 24 -3.37 -15.48 13.27
N ARG A 25 -4.59 -15.04 13.61
CA ARG A 25 -5.45 -14.23 12.75
C ARG A 25 -5.20 -12.73 12.96
N PRO A 26 -5.26 -11.89 11.91
CA PRO A 26 -5.11 -10.45 12.05
C PRO A 26 -6.22 -9.82 12.92
N THR A 27 -5.82 -9.10 13.96
CA THR A 27 -6.72 -8.24 14.74
C THR A 27 -6.94 -6.90 14.05
N ASN A 28 -7.69 -5.97 14.66
CA ASN A 28 -7.79 -4.58 14.19
C ASN A 28 -6.71 -3.64 14.74
N VAL A 29 -5.77 -4.17 15.53
CA VAL A 29 -4.69 -3.37 16.13
C VAL A 29 -3.50 -3.35 15.18
N ILE A 30 -3.03 -2.16 14.82
CA ILE A 30 -1.81 -1.99 14.01
C ILE A 30 -0.60 -2.43 14.85
N LYS A 31 0.24 -3.28 14.27
CA LYS A 31 1.48 -3.74 14.90
C LYS A 31 2.47 -2.58 15.04
N PRO A 32 3.04 -2.31 16.23
CA PRO A 32 4.06 -1.29 16.41
C PRO A 32 5.28 -1.51 15.51
N LYS A 33 5.85 -0.44 14.95
CA LYS A 33 6.95 -0.52 13.98
C LYS A 33 8.17 -1.30 14.49
N LEU A 34 8.45 -1.22 15.79
CA LEU A 34 9.53 -1.94 16.47
C LEU A 34 9.38 -3.47 16.40
N GLU A 35 8.16 -3.97 16.28
CA GLU A 35 7.85 -5.41 16.22
C GLU A 35 7.80 -5.94 14.79
N TRP A 36 8.04 -5.09 13.79
CA TRP A 36 7.94 -5.50 12.39
C TRP A 36 9.09 -6.42 12.01
N VAL A 37 8.74 -7.53 11.36
CA VAL A 37 9.74 -8.43 10.79
C VAL A 37 10.34 -7.82 9.52
N ARG A 38 11.46 -8.39 9.06
CA ARG A 38 12.16 -7.92 7.85
C ARG A 38 11.23 -7.84 6.63
N GLY A 39 10.38 -8.85 6.42
CA GLY A 39 9.45 -8.88 5.29
C GLY A 39 8.44 -7.73 5.31
N GLU A 40 7.86 -7.43 6.47
CA GLU A 40 6.92 -6.32 6.66
C GLU A 40 7.58 -4.97 6.40
N ASN A 41 8.83 -4.80 6.86
CA ASN A 41 9.61 -3.61 6.60
C ASN A 41 9.93 -3.42 5.11
N GLU A 42 10.32 -4.48 4.42
CA GLU A 42 10.59 -4.43 2.98
C GLU A 42 9.32 -4.16 2.16
N ALA A 43 8.19 -4.78 2.51
CA ALA A 43 6.91 -4.52 1.87
C ALA A 43 6.50 -3.04 2.00
N SER A 44 6.66 -2.45 3.19
CA SER A 44 6.41 -1.03 3.41
C SER A 44 7.33 -0.10 2.64
N LYS A 45 8.63 -0.44 2.51
CA LYS A 45 9.56 0.31 1.67
C LYS A 45 9.17 0.24 0.19
N ASN A 46 8.74 -0.93 -0.28
CA ASN A 46 8.30 -1.11 -1.66
C ASN A 46 7.03 -0.29 -1.93
N ASN A 47 6.06 -0.30 -1.02
CA ASN A 47 4.88 0.56 -1.10
C ASN A 47 5.26 2.05 -1.18
N ALA A 48 6.14 2.53 -0.29
CA ALA A 48 6.61 3.91 -0.30
C ALA A 48 7.28 4.29 -1.63
N ARG A 49 8.08 3.39 -2.21
CA ARG A 49 8.71 3.58 -3.53
C ARG A 49 7.67 3.64 -4.64
N ALA A 50 6.69 2.73 -4.63
CA ALA A 50 5.62 2.70 -5.63
C ALA A 50 4.84 4.02 -5.63
N MET A 51 4.41 4.45 -4.45
CA MET A 51 3.69 5.72 -4.27
C MET A 51 4.55 6.91 -4.72
N TYR A 52 5.83 6.96 -4.33
CA TYR A 52 6.74 8.01 -4.76
C TYR A 52 6.90 8.04 -6.29
N SER A 53 7.03 6.88 -6.95
CA SER A 53 7.11 6.79 -8.40
C SER A 53 5.83 7.30 -9.08
N ILE A 54 4.65 6.95 -8.56
CA ILE A 54 3.37 7.45 -9.09
C ILE A 54 3.30 8.98 -8.94
N PHE A 55 3.55 9.50 -7.72
CA PHE A 55 3.45 10.93 -7.45
C PHE A 55 4.43 11.78 -8.26
N ASN A 56 5.60 11.26 -8.62
CA ASN A 56 6.54 11.99 -9.48
C ASN A 56 6.24 11.84 -10.98
N ALA A 57 5.44 10.83 -11.37
CA ALA A 57 5.07 10.60 -12.76
C ALA A 57 3.87 11.45 -13.20
N ILE A 58 3.01 11.84 -12.25
CA ILE A 58 1.79 12.62 -12.52
C ILE A 58 1.95 14.06 -12.05
N SER A 59 1.38 15.00 -12.81
CA SER A 59 1.23 16.39 -12.37
C SER A 59 0.18 16.51 -11.26
N MET A 60 0.19 17.62 -10.52
CA MET A 60 -0.83 17.91 -9.51
C MET A 60 -2.24 17.94 -10.10
N ASP A 61 -2.40 18.47 -11.31
CA ASP A 61 -3.70 18.55 -11.99
C ASP A 61 -4.23 17.14 -12.33
N GLU A 62 -3.36 16.24 -12.81
CA GLU A 62 -3.72 14.84 -13.06
C GLU A 62 -4.07 14.12 -11.77
N PHE A 63 -3.29 14.34 -10.70
CA PHE A 63 -3.59 13.78 -9.38
C PHE A 63 -4.97 14.23 -8.88
N TYR A 64 -5.30 15.52 -8.96
CA TYR A 64 -6.62 16.03 -8.56
C TYR A 64 -7.74 15.44 -9.39
N ARG A 65 -7.57 15.31 -10.71
CA ARG A 65 -8.57 14.68 -11.59
C ARG A 65 -8.82 13.23 -11.23
N ILE A 66 -7.77 12.46 -10.93
CA ILE A 66 -7.90 11.06 -10.51
C ILE A 66 -8.54 10.97 -9.12
N ALA A 67 -8.04 11.74 -8.14
CA ALA A 67 -8.48 11.68 -6.75
C ALA A 67 -9.94 12.12 -6.54
N THR A 68 -10.45 12.99 -7.41
CA THR A 68 -11.85 13.46 -7.38
C THR A 68 -12.77 12.66 -8.30
N CYS A 69 -12.24 11.72 -9.09
CA CYS A 69 -13.05 10.88 -9.96
C CYS A 69 -13.76 9.81 -9.13
N THR A 70 -15.05 10.04 -8.84
CA THR A 70 -15.90 9.11 -8.09
C THR A 70 -15.90 7.72 -8.73
N SER A 71 -15.99 7.64 -10.06
CA SER A 71 -15.99 6.37 -10.78
C SER A 71 -14.66 5.62 -10.67
N ALA A 72 -13.53 6.33 -10.64
CA ALA A 72 -12.22 5.70 -10.41
C ALA A 72 -12.10 5.18 -8.99
N LYS A 73 -12.66 5.91 -8.01
CA LYS A 73 -12.70 5.49 -6.61
C LYS A 73 -13.59 4.26 -6.41
N GLU A 74 -14.79 4.26 -6.98
CA GLU A 74 -15.71 3.10 -6.93
C GLU A 74 -15.10 1.85 -7.54
N ALA A 75 -14.42 1.97 -8.69
CA ALA A 75 -13.73 0.84 -9.32
C ALA A 75 -12.58 0.30 -8.44
N TRP A 76 -11.85 1.20 -7.76
CA TRP A 76 -10.77 0.84 -6.85
C TRP A 76 -11.28 0.13 -5.60
N ASP A 77 -12.42 0.55 -5.04
CA ASP A 77 -13.00 -0.07 -3.83
C ASP A 77 -13.61 -1.47 -4.09
N ILE A 78 -13.84 -1.85 -5.36
CA ILE A 78 -14.34 -3.17 -5.78
C ILE A 78 -13.21 -4.21 -5.92
N LEU A 79 -11.99 -3.76 -6.23
CA LEU A 79 -10.80 -4.59 -6.38
C LEU A 79 -10.27 -5.05 -5.01
#